data_AF-A0A8S0W007-F1
#
_entry.id   AF-A0A8S0W007-F1
#
_cell.length_a   1.000
_cell.length_b   1.000
_cell.length_c   1.000
_cell.angle_alpha   90.00
_cell.angle_beta   90.00
_cell.angle_gamma   90.00
#
_symmetry.space_group_name_H-M   'P 1'
#
loop_
_entity.id
_entity.type
_entity.pdbx_description
1 polymer ?
#
loop_
_entity_poly.entity_id
_entity_poly.type
_entity_poly.pdbx_seq_one_letter_code
_entity_poly.pdbx_strand_id
1 'polypeptide(L)'
;MDWVTGKIDTEAFMLWLYRPTSAGKSAIARTVAQLCETQNLLLASFLFFHTDSRCNTMKPLVANLAYRITCVIPAAWALIEAAVEADPLLFSYSLEDQFVRLVFEPLQLLSEQGSFSQFALPPLIIIDGLDECTDEGAQATLI
;
A
#
# COMPACT_ATOMS: atom_id res chain seq x y z
N MET A 1 -8.26 -5.01 15.95
CA MET A 1 -7.32 -5.80 15.12
C MET A 1 -8.03 -6.94 14.40
N ASP A 2 -9.11 -7.50 14.94
CA ASP A 2 -9.78 -8.64 14.30
C ASP A 2 -10.27 -8.39 12.86
N TRP A 3 -10.60 -7.14 12.51
CA TRP A 3 -10.90 -6.71 11.13
C TRP A 3 -9.70 -6.86 10.18
N VAL A 4 -8.48 -6.50 10.61
CA VAL A 4 -7.24 -6.63 9.83
C VAL A 4 -6.97 -8.10 9.48
N THR A 5 -7.33 -9.00 10.39
CA THR A 5 -7.14 -10.44 10.25
C THR A 5 -8.32 -11.18 9.64
N GLY A 6 -9.36 -10.46 9.18
CA GLY A 6 -10.56 -11.05 8.56
C GLY A 6 -11.41 -11.91 9.52
N LYS A 7 -11.23 -11.78 10.84
CA LYS A 7 -11.97 -12.59 11.85
C LYS A 7 -13.40 -12.11 12.08
N ILE A 8 -13.68 -10.85 11.73
CA ILE A 8 -15.01 -10.23 11.92
C ILE A 8 -15.82 -10.34 10.63
N ASP A 9 -15.19 -10.09 9.49
CA ASP A 9 -15.81 -10.11 8.18
C ASP A 9 -14.74 -10.47 7.15
N THR A 10 -14.91 -11.60 6.48
CA THR A 10 -13.98 -12.09 5.45
C THR A 10 -14.20 -11.41 4.09
N GLU A 11 -15.29 -10.67 3.93
CA GLU A 11 -15.63 -9.95 2.69
C GLU A 11 -15.31 -8.44 2.77
N ALA A 12 -15.02 -7.91 3.96
CA ALA A 12 -14.63 -6.52 4.16
C ALA A 12 -13.11 -6.31 3.93
N PHE A 13 -12.72 -6.15 2.67
CA PHE A 13 -11.31 -5.95 2.27
C PHE A 13 -10.80 -4.50 2.45
N MET A 14 -11.68 -3.56 2.76
CA MET A 14 -11.34 -2.14 2.91
C MET A 14 -12.05 -1.52 4.12
N LEU A 15 -11.31 -0.73 4.91
CA LEU A 15 -11.85 0.09 5.98
C LEU A 15 -11.62 1.57 5.66
N TRP A 16 -12.72 2.32 5.52
CA TRP A 16 -12.67 3.75 5.25
C TRP A 16 -12.85 4.59 6.53
N LEU A 17 -11.79 5.26 6.98
CA LEU A 17 -11.84 6.15 8.15
C LEU A 17 -12.13 7.60 7.71
N TYR A 18 -13.39 8.02 7.77
CA TYR A 18 -13.78 9.40 7.49
C TYR A 18 -14.20 10.14 8.77
N ARG A 19 -13.68 11.36 8.96
CA ARG A 19 -14.07 12.32 10.01
C ARG A 19 -13.70 13.74 9.55
N PRO A 20 -14.30 14.80 10.12
CA PRO A 20 -13.87 16.17 9.87
C PRO A 20 -12.38 16.40 10.18
N THR A 21 -11.77 17.34 9.46
CA THR A 21 -10.38 17.79 9.68
C THR A 21 -10.22 18.23 11.14
N SER A 22 -9.13 17.83 11.81
CA SER A 22 -8.83 17.92 13.27
C SER A 22 -9.20 16.73 14.17
N ALA A 23 -9.89 15.71 13.67
CA ALA A 23 -10.28 14.56 14.49
C ALA A 23 -9.16 13.55 14.81
N GLY A 24 -7.92 13.81 14.40
CA GLY A 24 -6.76 12.95 14.66
C GLY A 24 -6.71 11.67 13.82
N LYS A 25 -7.31 11.65 12.62
CA LYS A 25 -7.32 10.48 11.71
C LYS A 25 -5.91 9.94 11.46
N SER A 26 -4.97 10.81 11.13
CA SER A 26 -3.58 10.42 10.90
C SER A 26 -2.87 9.91 12.15
N ALA A 27 -3.25 10.39 13.34
CA ALA A 27 -2.75 9.82 14.58
C ALA A 27 -3.25 8.38 14.76
N ILE A 28 -4.53 8.13 14.48
CA ILE A 28 -5.11 6.78 14.50
C ILE A 28 -4.42 5.88 13.45
N ALA A 29 -4.30 6.33 12.20
CA ALA A 29 -3.66 5.56 11.13
C ALA A 29 -2.22 5.19 11.48
N ARG A 30 -1.44 6.14 12.04
CA ARG A 30 -0.07 5.89 12.50
C ARG A 30 -0.03 4.92 13.67
N THR A 31 -0.90 5.06 14.66
CA THR A 31 -0.97 4.12 15.79
C THR A 31 -1.33 2.72 15.31
N VAL A 32 -2.30 2.58 14.39
CA VAL A 32 -2.66 1.29 13.79
C VAL A 32 -1.48 0.72 13.01
N ALA A 33 -0.80 1.52 12.20
CA ALA A 33 0.38 1.09 11.45
C ALA A 33 1.46 0.54 12.39
N GLN A 34 1.81 1.26 13.44
CA GLN A 34 2.81 0.84 14.43
C GLN A 34 2.42 -0.46 15.14
N LEU A 35 1.16 -0.58 15.58
CA LEU A 35 0.66 -1.81 16.20
C LEU A 35 0.72 -2.99 15.23
N CYS A 36 0.31 -2.79 13.97
CA CYS A 36 0.35 -3.82 12.94
C CYS A 36 1.77 -4.21 12.55
N GLU A 37 2.71 -3.27 12.49
CA GLU A 37 4.12 -3.52 12.21
C GLU A 37 4.74 -4.44 13.29
N THR A 38 4.47 -4.16 14.57
CA THR A 38 4.94 -5.04 15.68
C THR A 38 4.33 -6.44 15.67
N GLN A 39 3.23 -6.63 14.96
CA GLN A 39 2.52 -7.91 14.84
C GLN A 39 2.77 -8.60 13.49
N ASN A 40 3.65 -8.06 12.64
CA ASN A 40 3.88 -8.51 11.27
C ASN A 40 2.58 -8.56 10.43
N LEU A 41 1.68 -7.61 10.63
CA LEU A 41 0.43 -7.47 9.88
C LEU A 41 0.45 -6.33 8.87
N LEU A 42 1.40 -5.38 9.01
CA LEU A 42 1.55 -4.27 8.07
C LEU A 42 2.44 -4.66 6.88
N LEU A 43 1.88 -4.66 5.68
CA LEU A 43 2.62 -4.88 4.43
C LEU A 43 3.28 -3.59 3.94
N ALA A 44 2.51 -2.51 3.90
CA ALA A 44 2.98 -1.22 3.46
C ALA A 44 2.13 -0.08 4.04
N SER A 45 2.71 1.11 4.08
CA SER A 45 1.96 2.31 4.43
C SER A 45 2.44 3.51 3.62
N PHE A 46 1.51 4.38 3.27
CA PHE A 46 1.78 5.65 2.59
C PHE A 46 1.00 6.77 3.25
N LEU A 47 1.64 7.93 3.39
CA LEU A 47 1.02 9.14 3.93
C LEU A 47 1.13 10.26 2.92
N PHE A 48 -0.01 10.74 2.45
CA PHE A 48 -0.10 12.01 1.77
C PHE A 48 0.06 13.15 2.77
N PHE A 49 0.83 14.16 2.38
CA PHE A 49 1.03 15.34 3.22
C PHE A 49 1.19 16.58 2.36
N HIS A 50 0.22 17.50 2.43
CA HIS A 50 0.08 18.59 1.46
C HIS A 50 1.33 19.48 1.33
N THR A 51 2.06 19.67 2.43
CA THR A 51 3.27 20.52 2.47
C THR A 51 4.56 19.82 2.02
N ASP A 52 4.55 18.50 1.83
CA ASP A 52 5.74 17.74 1.42
C ASP A 52 5.61 17.30 -0.04
N SER A 53 6.40 17.92 -0.92
CA SER A 53 6.40 17.64 -2.35
C SER A 53 6.76 16.19 -2.71
N ARG A 54 7.32 15.43 -1.77
CA ARG A 54 7.66 14.02 -1.96
C ARG A 54 6.45 13.10 -1.80
N CYS A 55 5.35 13.57 -1.22
CA CYS A 55 4.14 12.78 -0.99
C CYS A 55 2.82 13.55 -1.11
N ASN A 56 2.83 14.78 -1.62
CA ASN A 56 1.60 15.54 -1.86
C ASN A 56 0.91 15.21 -3.19
N THR A 57 1.46 14.31 -4.01
CA THR A 57 0.86 13.82 -5.27
C THR A 57 0.76 12.29 -5.29
N MET A 58 0.01 11.73 -6.24
CA MET A 58 -0.14 10.27 -6.42
C MET A 58 1.09 9.58 -6.99
N LYS A 59 1.95 10.30 -7.71
CA LYS A 59 3.13 9.75 -8.40
C LYS A 59 4.01 8.82 -7.54
N PRO A 60 4.38 9.17 -6.30
CA PRO A 60 5.22 8.32 -5.45
C PRO A 60 4.49 7.14 -4.81
N LEU A 61 3.15 7.09 -4.84
CA LEU A 61 2.37 6.13 -4.06
C LEU A 61 2.79 4.69 -4.37
N VAL A 62 2.67 4.26 -5.63
CA VAL A 62 2.94 2.86 -6.00
C VAL A 62 4.40 2.49 -5.82
N ALA A 63 5.33 3.37 -6.22
CA ALA A 63 6.76 3.15 -6.03
C ALA A 63 7.11 2.96 -4.54
N ASN A 64 6.49 3.75 -3.65
CA ASN A 64 6.68 3.63 -2.22
C ASN A 64 6.10 2.32 -1.67
N LEU A 65 4.88 1.95 -2.09
CA LEU A 65 4.26 0.68 -1.71
C LEU A 65 5.12 -0.51 -2.14
N ALA A 66 5.58 -0.52 -3.40
CA ALA A 66 6.45 -1.56 -3.94
C ALA A 66 7.75 -1.68 -3.13
N TYR A 67 8.42 -0.56 -2.85
CA TYR A 67 9.61 -0.56 -2.00
C TYR A 67 9.33 -1.12 -0.60
N ARG A 68 8.27 -0.65 0.07
CA ARG A 68 7.89 -1.15 1.40
C ARG A 68 7.58 -2.64 1.41
N ILE A 69 6.93 -3.15 0.35
CA ILE A 69 6.68 -4.59 0.16
C ILE A 69 8.01 -5.35 0.11
N THR A 70 9.04 -4.86 -0.59
CA THR A 70 10.34 -5.56 -0.62
C THR A 70 11.03 -5.60 0.75
N CYS A 71 10.81 -4.59 1.60
CA CYS A 71 11.34 -4.59 2.96
C CYS A 71 10.69 -5.67 3.84
N VAL A 72 9.40 -5.95 3.62
CA VAL A 72 8.62 -6.92 4.39
C VAL A 72 8.72 -8.32 3.79
N ILE A 73 8.81 -8.41 2.46
CA ILE A 73 8.88 -9.63 1.65
C ILE A 73 10.09 -9.51 0.72
N PRO A 74 11.31 -9.85 1.21
CA PRO A 74 12.53 -9.74 0.39
C PRO A 74 12.46 -10.51 -0.94
N ALA A 75 11.68 -11.59 -1.01
CA ALA A 75 11.46 -12.35 -2.24
C ALA A 75 10.78 -11.54 -3.36
N ALA A 76 10.04 -10.47 -3.02
CA ALA A 76 9.41 -9.60 -4.02
C ALA A 76 10.43 -8.70 -4.74
N TRP A 77 11.63 -8.51 -4.18
CA TRP A 77 12.66 -7.63 -4.75
C TRP A 77 12.96 -7.98 -6.21
N ALA A 78 13.33 -9.24 -6.47
CA ALA A 78 13.73 -9.68 -7.81
C ALA A 78 12.59 -9.55 -8.85
N LEU A 79 11.34 -9.73 -8.42
CA LEU A 79 10.18 -9.60 -9.31
C LEU A 79 9.90 -8.14 -9.66
N ILE A 80 9.96 -7.25 -8.67
CA ILE A 80 9.77 -5.82 -8.85
C ILE A 80 10.92 -5.21 -9.67
N GLU A 81 12.16 -5.62 -9.38
CA GLU A 81 13.35 -5.20 -10.15
C GLU A 81 13.22 -5.62 -11.62
N ALA A 82 12.88 -6.88 -11.89
CA ALA A 82 12.67 -7.37 -13.26
C ALA A 82 11.55 -6.60 -13.99
N ALA A 83 10.46 -6.25 -13.31
CA ALA A 83 9.38 -5.45 -13.90
C ALA A 83 9.86 -4.04 -14.31
N VAL A 84 10.67 -3.39 -13.47
CA VAL A 84 11.24 -2.07 -13.76
C VAL A 84 12.31 -2.13 -14.87
N GLU A 85 13.15 -3.17 -14.88
CA GLU A 85 14.16 -3.37 -15.92
C GLU A 85 13.53 -3.68 -17.29
N ALA A 86 12.44 -4.44 -17.31
CA ALA A 86 11.74 -4.79 -18.54
C ALA A 86 11.05 -3.58 -19.20
N ASP A 87 10.59 -2.61 -18.39
CA ASP A 87 9.93 -1.41 -18.89
C ASP A 87 10.36 -0.12 -18.13
N PRO A 88 11.37 0.61 -18.66
CA PRO A 88 11.80 1.88 -18.07
C PRO A 88 10.73 2.98 -18.05
N LEU A 89 9.65 2.85 -18.85
CA LEU A 89 8.55 3.81 -18.89
C LEU A 89 7.45 3.51 -17.87
N LEU A 90 7.58 2.44 -17.07
CA LEU A 90 6.56 1.98 -16.13
C LEU A 90 5.99 3.09 -15.23
N PHE A 91 6.84 3.96 -14.70
CA PHE A 91 6.42 5.07 -13.82
C PHE A 91 5.71 6.23 -14.54
N SER A 92 5.63 6.19 -15.88
CA SER A 92 4.88 7.15 -16.69
C SER A 92 3.44 6.69 -16.98
N TYR A 93 3.11 5.43 -16.70
CA TYR A 93 1.78 4.88 -16.92
C TYR A 93 0.79 5.29 -15.83
N SER A 94 -0.46 4.84 -16.00
CA SER A 94 -1.51 5.08 -15.01
C SER A 94 -1.14 4.49 -13.65
N LEU A 95 -1.75 5.03 -12.59
CA LEU A 95 -1.57 4.52 -11.23
C LEU A 95 -1.98 3.04 -11.11
N GLU A 96 -3.04 2.66 -11.83
CA GLU A 96 -3.54 1.28 -11.91
C GLU A 96 -2.52 0.35 -12.58
N ASP A 97 -1.98 0.72 -13.74
CA ASP A 97 -0.97 -0.09 -14.44
C ASP A 97 0.29 -0.28 -13.59
N GLN A 98 0.71 0.79 -12.91
CA GLN A 98 1.83 0.71 -11.98
C GLN A 98 1.51 -0.24 -10.83
N PHE A 99 0.33 -0.14 -10.23
CA PHE A 99 -0.08 -0.99 -9.11
C PHE A 99 -0.14 -2.46 -9.52
N VAL A 100 -0.72 -2.75 -10.68
CA VAL A 100 -0.79 -4.13 -11.21
C VAL A 100 0.61 -4.71 -11.34
N ARG A 101 1.53 -4.00 -12.01
CA ARG A 101 2.88 -4.53 -12.31
C ARG A 101 3.84 -4.55 -11.13
N LEU A 102 3.72 -3.59 -10.20
CA LEU A 102 4.68 -3.41 -9.11
C LEU A 102 4.19 -3.95 -7.76
N VAL A 103 2.89 -4.22 -7.62
CA VAL A 103 2.29 -4.71 -6.36
C VAL A 103 1.55 -6.02 -6.58
N PHE A 104 0.58 -6.04 -7.48
CA PHE A 104 -0.30 -7.22 -7.64
C PHE A 104 0.42 -8.42 -8.25
N GLU A 105 1.01 -8.27 -9.44
CA GLU A 105 1.68 -9.37 -10.15
C GLU A 105 2.85 -9.99 -9.34
N PRO A 106 3.75 -9.21 -8.70
CA PRO A 106 4.80 -9.78 -7.86
C PRO A 106 4.25 -10.61 -6.70
N LEU A 107 3.21 -10.12 -6.02
CA LEU A 107 2.59 -10.85 -4.91
C LEU A 107 1.84 -12.09 -5.41
N GLN A 108 1.16 -12.01 -6.55
CA GLN A 108 0.48 -13.16 -7.14
C GLN A 108 1.48 -14.27 -7.48
N LEU A 109 2.59 -13.95 -8.16
CA LEU A 109 3.61 -14.93 -8.53
C LEU A 109 4.23 -15.61 -7.31
N LEU A 110 4.52 -14.84 -6.24
CA LEU A 110 5.01 -15.42 -4.99
C LEU A 110 4.00 -16.36 -4.34
N SER A 111 2.71 -16.05 -4.45
CA SER A 111 1.62 -16.90 -3.96
C SER A 111 1.57 -18.23 -4.72
N GLU A 112 1.62 -18.17 -6.05
CA GLU A 112 1.63 -19.34 -6.92
C GLU A 112 2.86 -20.24 -6.72
N GLN A 113 4.01 -19.64 -6.38
CA GLN A 113 5.24 -20.35 -6.04
C GLN A 113 5.22 -20.96 -4.63
N GLY A 114 4.14 -20.79 -3.87
CA GLY A 114 4.02 -21.29 -2.51
C GLY A 114 4.88 -20.54 -1.50
N SER A 115 5.39 -19.34 -1.83
CA SER A 115 6.24 -18.55 -0.92
C SER A 115 5.52 -18.14 0.36
N PHE A 116 4.19 -18.11 0.35
CA PHE A 116 3.33 -17.78 1.49
C PHE A 116 2.76 -19.02 2.21
N SER A 117 3.12 -20.23 1.79
CA SER A 117 2.63 -21.48 2.41
C SER A 117 3.13 -21.69 3.85
N GLN A 118 4.17 -20.97 4.26
CA GLN A 118 4.78 -21.01 5.60
C GLN A 118 4.57 -19.73 6.43
N PHE A 119 4.19 -18.61 5.80
CA PHE A 119 3.92 -17.33 6.48
C PHE A 119 2.69 -16.68 5.85
N ALA A 120 1.68 -16.42 6.68
CA ALA A 120 0.55 -15.59 6.25
C ALA A 120 1.10 -14.21 5.86
N LEU A 121 0.84 -13.80 4.62
CA LEU A 121 1.15 -12.44 4.16
C LEU A 121 0.59 -11.43 5.16
N PRO A 122 1.36 -10.39 5.53
CA PRO A 122 0.81 -9.24 6.23
C PRO A 122 -0.34 -8.67 5.37
N PRO A 123 -1.58 -8.64 5.86
CA PRO A 123 -2.73 -8.36 5.00
C PRO A 123 -2.98 -6.87 4.78
N LEU A 124 -2.26 -5.99 5.49
CA LEU A 124 -2.65 -4.59 5.62
C LEU A 124 -1.77 -3.64 4.81
N ILE A 125 -2.40 -2.89 3.91
CA ILE A 125 -1.86 -1.66 3.35
C ILE A 125 -2.64 -0.49 3.95
N ILE A 126 -1.93 0.54 4.42
CA ILE A 126 -2.56 1.76 4.95
C ILE A 126 -2.23 2.94 4.05
N ILE A 127 -3.26 3.64 3.59
CA ILE A 127 -3.12 4.91 2.88
C ILE A 127 -3.80 5.98 3.73
N ASP A 128 -3.04 6.98 4.17
CA ASP A 128 -3.52 8.06 5.02
C ASP A 128 -3.36 9.42 4.33
N GLY A 129 -4.24 10.36 4.69
CA GLY A 129 -4.21 11.75 4.21
C GLY A 129 -4.61 11.93 2.75
N LEU A 130 -5.40 11.04 2.14
CA LEU A 130 -5.79 11.16 0.73
C LEU A 130 -6.35 12.55 0.37
N ASP A 131 -7.07 13.18 1.31
CA ASP A 131 -7.61 14.53 1.21
C ASP A 131 -6.53 15.64 1.15
N GLU A 132 -5.29 15.32 1.52
CA GLU A 132 -4.11 16.19 1.41
C GLU A 132 -3.38 16.05 0.06
N CYS A 133 -3.83 15.18 -0.84
CA CYS A 133 -3.27 15.10 -2.19
C CYS A 133 -3.69 16.32 -3.02
N THR A 134 -2.74 16.96 -3.69
CA THR A 134 -2.97 18.14 -4.53
C THR A 134 -3.63 17.84 -5.87
N ASP A 135 -3.77 16.56 -6.24
CA ASP A 135 -4.42 16.09 -7.46
C ASP A 135 -5.83 15.58 -7.13
N GLU A 136 -6.80 16.49 -7.09
CA GLU A 136 -8.21 16.17 -6.78
C GLU A 136 -8.80 15.13 -7.74
N GLY A 137 -8.41 15.15 -9.02
CA GLY A 137 -8.87 14.20 -10.02
C GLY A 137 -8.34 12.78 -9.77
N ALA A 138 -7.11 12.66 -9.28
CA ALA A 138 -6.50 11.37 -8.99
C ALA A 138 -6.93 10.78 -7.62
N GLN A 139 -7.50 11.59 -6.71
CA GLN A 139 -8.08 11.06 -5.46
C GLN A 139 -9.21 10.07 -5.73
N ALA A 140 -10.06 10.32 -6.74
CA ALA A 140 -11.17 9.45 -7.10
C ALA A 140 -10.74 8.12 -7.71
N THR A 141 -9.55 8.05 -8.31
CA THR A 141 -9.00 6.82 -8.92
C THR A 141 -8.57 5.79 -7.88
N LEU A 142 -8.33 6.20 -6.64
CA LEU A 142 -7.83 5.33 -5.57
C LEU A 142 -8.95 4.67 -4.73
N ILE A 143 -10.20 5.12 -4.88
CA ILE A 143 -11.34 4.73 -4.05
C ILE A 143 -12.24 3.73 -4.81
#